data_AF-A0A819FRV2-F1
#
_entry.id   AF-A0A819FRV2-F1
#
_cell.length_a   1.000
_cell.length_b   1.000
_cell.length_c   1.000
_cell.angle_alpha   90.00
_cell.angle_beta   90.00
_cell.angle_gamma   90.00
#
_symmetry.space_group_name_H-M   'P 1'
#
loop_
_entity.id
_entity.type
_entity.pdbx_description
1 polymer ?
#
loop_
_entity_poly.entity_id
_entity_poly.type
_entity_poly.pdbx_seq_one_letter_code
_entity_poly.pdbx_strand_id
1 'polypeptide(L)'
;SIRNKRRCENQLDKELTYESSLPPYEPVHKYRIYFLHELTSLEDSNHLINLSQHRKCFAIDTESNYGSNDPALIQILYIQPPDVESPMLLVEVQFLPATSSFTFIKIQQLFQSIFRNDSHLFTWSDIRRELHPFTIYDIFSMPLYSYFHHVQGQFKSWFNQWIKKYYSLPADHIDKDLNDIIIIDAPTHDPTLLLPTQLMNNKKFYSGETWSLQDAVVYTFGQYLSKRETLRR
;
A
#
# COMPACT_ATOMS: atom_id res chain seq x y z
N SER A 1 6.99 18.79 -15.30
CA SER A 1 8.35 18.38 -15.74
C SER A 1 8.28 17.17 -16.66
N ILE A 2 9.12 17.10 -17.70
CA ILE A 2 9.21 15.96 -18.66
C ILE A 2 9.41 14.61 -17.94
N ARG A 3 10.12 14.60 -16.81
CA ARG A 3 10.37 13.41 -15.99
C ARG A 3 9.10 12.81 -15.38
N ASN A 4 8.16 13.66 -14.94
CA ASN A 4 6.90 13.21 -14.34
C ASN A 4 5.95 12.66 -15.43
N LYS A 5 6.00 13.23 -16.64
CA LYS A 5 5.23 12.73 -17.78
C LYS A 5 5.66 11.31 -18.18
N ARG A 6 6.96 11.08 -18.33
CA ARG A 6 7.51 9.73 -18.61
C ARG A 6 7.19 8.71 -17.52
N ARG A 7 7.22 9.11 -16.24
CA ARG A 7 6.85 8.21 -15.13
C ARG A 7 5.37 7.79 -15.20
N CYS A 8 4.49 8.71 -15.59
CA CYS A 8 3.07 8.44 -15.78
C CYS A 8 2.82 7.51 -16.97
N GLU A 9 3.48 7.77 -18.11
CA GLU A 9 3.43 6.90 -19.29
C GLU A 9 3.90 5.48 -18.96
N ASN A 10 5.05 5.33 -18.30
CA ASN A 10 5.55 4.02 -17.89
C ASN A 10 4.61 3.29 -16.90
N GLN A 11 3.96 4.01 -15.99
CA GLN A 11 2.98 3.39 -15.08
C GLN A 11 1.76 2.93 -15.86
N LEU A 12 1.24 3.75 -16.79
CA LEU A 12 0.10 3.39 -17.61
C LEU A 12 0.38 2.15 -18.48
N ASP A 13 1.54 2.09 -19.11
CA ASP A 13 1.97 0.92 -19.90
C ASP A 13 2.04 -0.34 -19.03
N LYS A 14 2.54 -0.19 -17.79
CA LYS A 14 2.58 -1.28 -16.81
C LYS A 14 1.17 -1.74 -16.40
N GLU A 15 0.24 -0.81 -16.14
CA GLU A 15 -1.16 -1.14 -15.83
C GLU A 15 -1.82 -1.90 -16.98
N LEU A 16 -1.65 -1.44 -18.23
CA LEU A 16 -2.21 -2.08 -19.43
C LEU A 16 -1.62 -3.49 -19.66
N THR A 17 -0.32 -3.63 -19.42
CA THR A 17 0.37 -4.92 -19.54
C THR A 17 -0.15 -5.91 -18.51
N TYR A 18 -0.30 -5.48 -17.25
CA TYR A 18 -0.76 -6.36 -16.19
C TYR A 18 -2.24 -6.72 -16.32
N GLU A 19 -3.11 -5.78 -16.68
CA GLU A 19 -4.52 -6.04 -16.90
C GLU A 19 -4.75 -7.06 -18.03
N SER A 20 -3.99 -6.96 -19.12
CA SER A 20 -4.13 -7.89 -20.25
C SER A 20 -3.59 -9.30 -19.98
N SER A 21 -2.76 -9.46 -18.94
CA SER A 21 -2.01 -10.70 -18.70
C SER A 21 -2.37 -11.43 -17.40
N LEU A 22 -2.96 -10.73 -16.41
CA LEU A 22 -3.19 -11.24 -15.06
C LEU A 22 -4.60 -10.89 -14.56
N PRO A 23 -5.27 -11.80 -13.83
CA PRO A 23 -6.54 -11.48 -13.18
C PRO A 23 -6.35 -10.39 -12.11
N PRO A 24 -7.36 -9.55 -11.84
CA PRO A 24 -7.27 -8.54 -10.79
C PRO A 24 -7.04 -9.17 -9.41
N TYR A 25 -6.32 -8.46 -8.56
CA TYR A 25 -6.15 -8.82 -7.16
C TYR A 25 -7.44 -8.48 -6.40
N GLU A 26 -8.05 -9.49 -5.82
CA GLU A 26 -9.24 -9.33 -4.99
C GLU A 26 -8.83 -9.32 -3.51
N PRO A 27 -9.15 -8.27 -2.75
CA PRO A 27 -8.81 -8.20 -1.34
C PRO A 27 -9.54 -9.29 -0.56
N VAL A 28 -8.77 -10.10 0.18
CA VAL A 28 -9.31 -11.18 1.03
C VAL A 28 -10.17 -10.61 2.18
N HIS A 29 -9.84 -9.41 2.65
CA HIS A 29 -10.53 -8.76 3.75
C HIS A 29 -11.64 -7.83 3.27
N LYS A 30 -12.82 -7.97 3.89
CA LYS A 30 -13.90 -6.99 3.77
C LYS A 30 -13.52 -5.73 4.54
N TYR A 31 -13.80 -4.57 3.94
CA TYR A 31 -13.57 -3.29 4.58
C TYR A 31 -14.71 -2.31 4.31
N ARG A 32 -14.91 -1.39 5.25
CA ARG A 32 -15.82 -0.27 5.12
C ARG A 32 -15.04 1.01 4.99
N ILE A 33 -15.32 1.75 3.92
CA ILE A 33 -14.66 3.01 3.63
C ILE A 33 -15.31 4.15 4.43
N TYR A 34 -14.47 4.96 5.06
CA TYR A 34 -14.82 6.24 5.67
C TYR A 34 -14.02 7.34 4.98
N PHE A 35 -14.72 8.26 4.31
CA PHE A 35 -14.11 9.45 3.73
C PHE A 35 -14.02 10.54 4.80
N LEU A 36 -12.81 11.04 5.05
CA LEU A 36 -12.57 12.14 5.97
C LEU A 36 -12.39 13.43 5.19
N HIS A 37 -13.37 14.32 5.28
CA HIS A 37 -13.47 15.58 4.56
C HIS A 37 -14.31 16.59 5.36
N GLU A 38 -14.58 17.77 4.78
CA GLU A 38 -15.32 18.85 5.44
C GLU A 38 -16.72 18.48 5.96
N LEU A 39 -17.38 17.48 5.35
CA LEU A 39 -18.74 17.05 5.72
C LEU A 39 -18.76 15.82 6.62
N THR A 40 -17.60 15.33 7.07
CA THR A 40 -17.56 14.19 8.00
C THR A 40 -18.31 14.53 9.27
N SER A 41 -19.27 13.66 9.64
CA SER A 41 -20.12 13.91 10.80
C SER A 41 -19.31 13.81 12.11
N LEU A 42 -19.77 14.50 13.15
CA LEU A 42 -19.20 14.37 14.48
C LEU A 42 -19.40 12.96 15.05
N GLU A 43 -20.50 12.29 14.69
CA GLU A 43 -20.78 10.92 15.09
C GLU A 43 -19.73 9.96 14.52
N ASP A 44 -19.49 10.02 13.20
CA ASP A 44 -18.46 9.20 12.55
C ASP A 44 -17.08 9.50 13.12
N SER A 45 -16.75 10.78 13.30
CA SER A 45 -15.46 11.17 13.88
C SER A 45 -15.27 10.62 15.29
N ASN A 46 -16.27 10.76 16.16
CA ASN A 46 -16.20 10.23 17.53
C ASN A 46 -16.14 8.70 17.55
N HIS A 47 -16.90 8.04 16.67
CA HIS A 47 -16.86 6.59 16.50
C HIS A 47 -15.46 6.11 16.12
N LEU A 48 -14.84 6.73 15.11
CA LEU A 48 -13.50 6.39 14.64
C LEU A 48 -12.41 6.69 15.67
N ILE A 49 -12.54 7.78 16.44
CA ILE A 49 -11.63 8.09 17.56
C ILE A 49 -11.72 6.98 18.62
N ASN A 50 -12.94 6.63 19.05
CA ASN A 50 -13.15 5.58 20.03
C ASN A 50 -12.61 4.23 19.53
N LEU A 51 -12.84 3.92 18.25
CA LEU A 51 -12.33 2.70 17.64
C LEU A 51 -10.79 2.68 17.61
N SER A 52 -10.17 3.82 17.26
CA SER A 52 -8.71 3.97 17.29
C SER A 52 -8.15 3.71 18.68
N GLN A 53 -8.80 4.19 19.74
CA GLN A 53 -8.36 3.98 21.13
C GLN A 53 -8.31 2.50 21.53
N HIS A 54 -9.14 1.65 20.92
CA HIS A 54 -9.21 0.22 21.21
C HIS A 54 -8.45 -0.64 20.19
N ARG A 55 -7.79 -0.02 19.20
CA ARG A 55 -7.04 -0.71 18.15
C ARG A 55 -5.60 -0.23 18.15
N LYS A 56 -4.70 -1.12 17.75
CA LYS A 56 -3.25 -0.87 17.80
C LYS A 56 -2.58 -1.09 16.46
N CYS A 57 -3.15 -1.84 15.53
CA CYS A 57 -2.50 -2.20 14.28
C CYS A 57 -3.16 -1.48 13.10
N PHE A 58 -2.36 -0.73 12.35
CA PHE A 58 -2.83 0.09 11.23
C PHE A 58 -1.91 -0.10 10.03
N ALA A 59 -2.46 -0.39 8.86
CA ALA A 59 -1.72 -0.30 7.61
C ALA A 59 -1.95 1.08 7.00
N ILE A 60 -0.87 1.72 6.55
CA ILE A 60 -0.89 3.08 6.00
C ILE A 60 -0.31 3.03 4.60
N ASP A 61 -0.97 3.74 3.70
CA ASP A 61 -0.44 4.06 2.38
C ASP A 61 -0.73 5.54 2.07
N THR A 62 0.08 6.11 1.19
CA THR A 62 -0.07 7.52 0.79
C THR A 62 0.03 7.65 -0.71
N GLU A 63 -0.79 8.52 -1.27
CA GLU A 63 -0.70 8.87 -2.69
C GLU A 63 -0.46 10.38 -2.85
N SER A 64 0.27 10.73 -3.90
CA SER A 64 0.57 12.11 -4.28
C SER A 64 -0.07 12.42 -5.63
N ASN A 65 -0.41 13.68 -5.87
CA ASN A 65 -0.95 14.13 -7.14
C ASN A 65 0.03 13.83 -8.28
N TYR A 66 -0.48 13.15 -9.31
CA TYR A 66 0.29 12.84 -10.51
C TYR A 66 0.70 14.13 -11.21
N GLY A 67 2.02 14.36 -11.31
CA GLY A 67 2.57 15.49 -12.05
C GLY A 67 3.17 16.59 -11.17
N SER A 68 2.52 16.94 -10.06
CA SER A 68 3.06 17.90 -9.08
C SER A 68 3.83 17.24 -7.94
N ASN A 69 3.55 15.95 -7.65
CA ASN A 69 4.01 15.24 -6.46
C ASN A 69 3.56 15.89 -5.14
N ASP A 70 2.49 16.69 -5.17
CA ASP A 70 1.91 17.24 -3.95
C ASP A 70 1.20 16.14 -3.18
N PRO A 71 1.18 16.17 -1.84
CA PRO A 71 0.45 15.19 -1.05
C PRO A 71 -1.05 15.28 -1.35
N ALA A 72 -1.70 14.13 -1.54
CA ALA A 72 -3.08 14.08 -2.01
C ALA A 72 -3.98 13.25 -1.08
N LEU A 73 -3.53 12.04 -0.74
CA LEU A 73 -4.35 11.08 0.00
C LEU A 73 -3.51 10.34 1.05
N ILE A 74 -4.06 10.20 2.25
CA ILE A 74 -3.60 9.24 3.25
C ILE A 74 -4.67 8.16 3.38
N GLN A 75 -4.25 6.90 3.28
CA GLN A 75 -5.09 5.73 3.44
C GLN A 75 -4.70 5.01 4.73
N ILE A 76 -5.67 4.71 5.59
CA ILE A 76 -5.41 4.03 6.87
C ILE A 76 -6.40 2.87 7.02
N LEU A 77 -5.90 1.65 6.91
CA LEU A 77 -6.66 0.43 7.18
C LEU A 77 -6.44 0.00 8.63
N TYR A 78 -7.52 -0.23 9.35
CA TYR A 78 -7.47 -0.83 10.67
C TYR A 78 -7.36 -2.33 10.49
N ILE A 79 -6.24 -2.93 10.92
CA ILE A 79 -6.03 -4.37 10.76
C ILE A 79 -6.94 -5.11 11.76
N GLN A 80 -7.92 -5.84 11.26
CA GLN A 80 -8.84 -6.68 12.03
C GLN A 80 -8.61 -8.18 11.75
N PRO A 81 -9.13 -9.08 12.60
CA PRO A 81 -9.26 -10.49 12.26
C PRO A 81 -10.04 -10.71 10.96
N PRO A 82 -9.81 -11.81 10.21
CA PRO A 82 -10.41 -12.06 8.90
C PRO A 82 -11.94 -11.96 8.84
N ASP A 83 -12.63 -12.36 9.91
CA ASP A 83 -14.10 -12.40 9.97
C ASP A 83 -14.74 -11.06 10.34
N VAL A 84 -13.93 -10.01 10.56
CA VAL A 84 -14.40 -8.69 10.99
C VAL A 84 -14.11 -7.67 9.90
N GLU A 85 -15.15 -6.92 9.51
CA GLU A 85 -15.01 -5.83 8.55
C GLU A 85 -14.04 -4.77 9.09
N SER A 86 -13.03 -4.46 8.29
CA SER A 86 -11.97 -3.51 8.64
C SER A 86 -12.35 -2.09 8.24
N PRO A 87 -12.31 -1.09 9.15
CA PRO A 87 -12.42 0.30 8.75
C PRO A 87 -11.23 0.73 7.88
N MET A 88 -11.53 1.35 6.74
CA MET A 88 -10.57 2.01 5.85
C MET A 88 -10.84 3.50 5.83
N LEU A 89 -9.90 4.31 6.32
CA LEU A 89 -9.98 5.76 6.24
C LEU A 89 -9.33 6.24 4.96
N LEU A 90 -10.03 7.10 4.23
CA LEU A 90 -9.49 7.85 3.10
C LEU A 90 -9.51 9.34 3.45
N VAL A 91 -8.33 9.93 3.56
CA VAL A 91 -8.14 11.33 3.97
C VAL A 91 -7.57 12.11 2.79
N GLU A 92 -8.45 12.77 2.05
CA GLU A 92 -8.05 13.64 0.94
C GLU A 92 -7.60 14.98 1.50
N VAL A 93 -6.29 15.18 1.63
CA VAL A 93 -5.74 16.29 2.41
C VAL A 93 -6.00 17.68 1.79
N GLN A 94 -6.35 17.72 0.51
CA GLN A 94 -6.71 18.95 -0.21
C GLN A 94 -8.16 19.38 0.04
N PHE A 95 -8.99 18.50 0.60
CA PHE A 95 -10.40 18.76 0.94
C PHE A 95 -10.64 18.71 2.46
N LEU A 96 -9.59 18.98 3.24
CA LEU A 96 -9.71 19.08 4.69
C LEU A 96 -10.58 20.27 5.09
N PRO A 97 -11.35 20.15 6.18
CA PRO A 97 -12.09 21.27 6.74
C PRO A 97 -11.14 22.41 7.17
N ALA A 98 -11.67 23.62 7.32
CA ALA A 98 -10.92 24.76 7.86
C ALA A 98 -10.31 24.42 9.23
N THR A 99 -9.08 24.87 9.48
CA THR A 99 -8.31 24.54 10.69
C THR A 99 -8.97 24.99 11.99
N SER A 100 -9.83 26.01 11.94
CA SER A 100 -10.62 26.51 13.07
C SER A 100 -11.90 25.72 13.34
N SER A 101 -12.28 24.79 12.45
CA SER A 101 -13.52 24.03 12.58
C SER A 101 -13.41 22.89 13.60
N PHE A 102 -14.54 22.55 14.23
CA PHE A 102 -14.63 21.39 15.10
C PHE A 102 -14.32 20.08 14.38
N THR A 103 -14.70 19.96 13.10
CA THR A 103 -14.40 18.77 12.28
C THR A 103 -12.90 18.59 12.10
N PHE A 104 -12.15 19.66 11.83
CA PHE A 104 -10.69 19.59 11.72
C PHE A 104 -10.04 19.17 13.04
N ILE A 105 -10.47 19.74 14.16
CA ILE A 105 -10.00 19.34 15.50
C ILE A 105 -10.27 17.85 15.76
N LYS A 106 -11.42 17.33 15.30
CA LYS A 106 -11.75 15.91 15.42
C LYS A 106 -10.86 15.01 14.56
N ILE A 107 -10.53 15.45 13.35
CA ILE A 107 -9.55 14.75 12.50
C ILE A 107 -8.19 14.73 13.20
N GLN A 108 -7.72 15.84 13.78
CA GLN A 108 -6.48 15.86 14.56
C GLN A 108 -6.53 14.87 15.75
N GLN A 109 -7.64 14.85 16.51
CA GLN A 109 -7.84 13.91 17.62
C GLN A 109 -7.82 12.44 17.15
N LEU A 110 -8.38 12.17 15.97
CA LEU A 110 -8.34 10.84 15.35
C LEU A 110 -6.89 10.44 15.02
N PHE A 111 -6.14 11.31 14.36
CA PHE A 111 -4.73 11.05 14.04
C PHE A 111 -3.87 10.89 15.30
N GLN A 112 -4.09 11.68 16.35
CA GLN A 112 -3.45 11.49 17.65
C GLN A 112 -3.79 10.13 18.27
N SER A 113 -5.04 9.67 18.11
CA SER A 113 -5.46 8.36 18.59
C SER A 113 -4.80 7.23 17.81
N ILE A 114 -4.60 7.39 16.49
CA ILE A 114 -3.91 6.39 15.65
C ILE A 114 -2.40 6.39 15.91
N PHE A 115 -1.77 7.57 16.00
CA PHE A 115 -0.32 7.75 16.12
C PHE A 115 0.13 7.93 17.57
N ARG A 116 0.01 6.86 18.37
CA ARG A 116 0.40 6.85 19.79
C ARG A 116 1.39 5.73 20.12
N ASN A 117 1.93 5.78 21.35
CA ASN A 117 3.08 4.99 21.85
C ASN A 117 2.92 3.47 21.77
N ASP A 118 1.70 2.97 21.72
CA ASP A 118 1.41 1.53 21.63
C ASP A 118 0.81 1.10 20.29
N SER A 119 0.76 2.02 19.31
CA SER A 119 0.33 1.71 17.95
C SER A 119 1.46 1.10 17.13
N HIS A 120 1.09 0.18 16.24
CA HIS A 120 1.91 -0.51 15.27
C HIS A 120 1.44 -0.08 13.87
N LEU A 121 2.28 0.68 13.18
CA LEU A 121 2.00 1.23 11.86
C LEU A 121 2.78 0.45 10.80
N PHE A 122 2.07 -0.14 9.85
CA PHE A 122 2.61 -0.94 8.77
C PHE A 122 2.57 -0.13 7.49
N THR A 123 3.72 0.06 6.83
CA THR A 123 3.82 0.74 5.54
C THR A 123 4.64 -0.09 4.57
N TRP A 124 4.38 0.06 3.28
CA TRP A 124 5.20 -0.61 2.28
C TRP A 124 6.62 -0.03 2.25
N SER A 125 6.78 1.29 2.33
CA SER A 125 8.11 1.94 2.41
C SER A 125 8.35 2.62 3.77
N ASP A 126 9.31 3.54 3.85
CA ASP A 126 9.62 4.25 5.10
C ASP A 126 8.49 5.23 5.44
N ILE A 127 7.74 4.93 6.50
CA ILE A 127 6.60 5.75 6.96
C ILE A 127 6.96 7.20 7.24
N ARG A 128 8.17 7.47 7.76
CA ARG A 128 8.58 8.85 8.07
C ARG A 128 8.73 9.63 6.77
N ARG A 129 9.30 9.01 5.74
CA ARG A 129 9.42 9.61 4.42
C ARG A 129 8.07 9.77 3.73
N GLU A 130 7.18 8.78 3.85
CA GLU A 130 5.83 8.82 3.25
C GLU A 130 4.94 9.90 3.88
N LEU A 131 4.96 10.03 5.21
CA LEU A 131 4.09 10.97 5.93
C LEU A 131 4.68 12.38 6.09
N HIS A 132 6.00 12.57 5.96
CA HIS A 132 6.61 13.90 6.15
C HIS A 132 6.01 15.00 5.27
N PRO A 133 5.75 14.79 3.96
CA PRO A 133 5.12 15.80 3.10
C PRO A 133 3.73 16.24 3.58
N PHE A 134 3.01 15.40 4.33
CA PHE A 134 1.66 15.68 4.80
C PHE A 134 1.62 16.51 6.10
N THR A 135 2.77 16.76 6.73
CA THR A 135 2.85 17.58 7.96
C THR A 135 2.42 19.04 7.73
N ILE A 136 2.45 19.52 6.48
CA ILE A 136 2.01 20.87 6.11
C ILE A 136 0.51 21.12 6.34
N TYR A 137 -0.29 20.06 6.49
CA TYR A 137 -1.73 20.13 6.68
C TYR A 137 -2.13 20.16 8.17
N ASP A 138 -1.16 20.16 9.09
CA ASP A 138 -1.36 20.24 10.54
C ASP A 138 -2.28 19.16 11.16
N ILE A 139 -2.65 18.11 10.42
CA ILE A 139 -3.46 17.00 10.94
C ILE A 139 -2.68 16.10 11.93
N PHE A 140 -1.35 16.10 11.84
CA PHE A 140 -0.42 15.49 12.78
C PHE A 140 0.95 16.17 12.69
N SER A 141 1.84 15.88 13.65
CA SER A 141 3.21 16.40 13.67
C SER A 141 4.24 15.29 13.80
N MET A 142 5.47 15.57 13.38
CA MET A 142 6.64 14.71 13.59
C MET A 142 7.44 15.16 14.83
N PRO A 143 8.09 14.24 15.57
CA PRO A 143 8.15 12.80 15.35
C PRO A 143 6.85 12.09 15.75
N LEU A 144 6.48 11.05 15.01
CA LEU A 144 5.42 10.13 15.41
C LEU A 144 5.97 9.18 16.50
N TYR A 145 5.18 8.96 17.54
CA TYR A 145 5.56 8.09 18.65
C TYR A 145 4.89 6.71 18.51
N SER A 146 5.05 6.01 17.39
CA SER A 146 4.49 4.67 17.19
C SER A 146 5.57 3.68 16.76
N TYR A 147 5.28 2.38 16.86
CA TYR A 147 6.14 1.33 16.31
C TYR A 147 5.94 1.26 14.79
N PHE A 148 7.03 1.38 14.03
CA PHE A 148 6.98 1.35 12.56
C PHE A 148 7.44 0.00 12.01
N HIS A 149 6.67 -0.57 11.09
CA HIS A 149 6.94 -1.84 10.43
C HIS A 149 7.12 -1.59 8.94
N HIS A 150 8.36 -1.70 8.46
CA HIS A 150 8.70 -1.59 7.04
C HIS A 150 8.44 -2.93 6.34
N VAL A 151 7.25 -3.09 5.76
CA VAL A 151 6.76 -4.38 5.22
C VAL A 151 7.59 -4.85 4.04
N GLN A 152 8.04 -3.96 3.16
CA GLN A 152 8.86 -4.36 2.01
C GLN A 152 10.19 -5.02 2.41
N GLY A 153 10.80 -4.58 3.52
CA GLY A 153 12.02 -5.22 4.04
C GLY A 153 11.76 -6.66 4.47
N GLN A 154 10.65 -6.89 5.17
CA GLN A 154 10.21 -8.23 5.59
C GLN A 154 9.85 -9.10 4.39
N PHE A 155 9.10 -8.54 3.43
CA PHE A 155 8.76 -9.20 2.17
C PHE A 155 10.02 -9.64 1.42
N LYS A 156 11.00 -8.75 1.23
CA LYS A 156 12.25 -9.08 0.53
C LYS A 156 12.97 -10.25 1.21
N SER A 157 13.04 -10.28 2.54
CA SER A 157 13.66 -11.39 3.26
C SER A 157 12.91 -12.71 3.06
N TRP A 158 11.59 -12.68 3.26
CA TRP A 158 10.71 -13.84 3.09
C TRP A 158 10.76 -14.39 1.66
N PHE A 159 10.59 -13.52 0.65
CA PHE A 159 10.53 -13.90 -0.75
C PHE A 159 11.85 -14.54 -1.22
N ASN A 160 12.99 -14.00 -0.79
CA ASN A 160 14.30 -14.62 -1.07
C ASN A 160 14.44 -16.02 -0.47
N GLN A 161 13.94 -16.25 0.74
CA GLN A 161 13.98 -17.57 1.37
C GLN A 161 13.04 -18.55 0.65
N TRP A 162 11.84 -18.07 0.29
CA TRP A 162 10.84 -18.85 -0.43
C TRP A 162 11.37 -19.31 -1.80
N ILE A 163 11.95 -18.41 -2.59
CA ILE A 163 12.58 -18.73 -3.89
C ILE A 163 13.70 -19.77 -3.73
N LYS A 164 14.60 -19.57 -2.76
CA LYS A 164 15.69 -20.54 -2.51
C LYS A 164 15.15 -21.93 -2.22
N LYS A 165 14.11 -22.02 -1.38
CA LYS A 165 13.45 -23.29 -1.06
C LYS A 165 12.84 -23.89 -2.32
N TYR A 166 12.05 -23.13 -3.08
CA TYR A 166 11.36 -23.58 -4.29
C TYR A 166 12.30 -24.21 -5.32
N TYR A 167 13.41 -23.53 -5.65
CA TYR A 167 14.38 -24.03 -6.64
C TYR A 167 15.40 -25.04 -6.10
N SER A 168 15.36 -25.36 -4.79
CA SER A 168 16.20 -26.40 -4.17
C SER A 168 15.50 -27.75 -4.05
N LEU A 169 14.20 -27.83 -4.35
CA LEU A 169 13.41 -29.05 -4.26
C LEU A 169 13.67 -29.96 -5.48
N PRO A 170 13.77 -31.29 -5.29
CA PRO A 170 13.77 -32.26 -6.40
C PRO A 170 12.50 -32.13 -7.26
N ALA A 171 12.62 -32.33 -8.57
CA ALA A 171 11.53 -32.13 -9.54
C ALA A 171 10.29 -33.02 -9.28
N ASP A 172 10.50 -34.11 -8.55
CA ASP A 172 9.57 -35.14 -8.13
C ASP A 172 8.79 -34.80 -6.84
N HIS A 173 9.16 -33.72 -6.14
CA HIS A 173 8.47 -33.19 -4.96
C HIS A 173 7.78 -31.84 -5.19
N ILE A 174 7.70 -31.38 -6.44
CA ILE A 174 6.85 -30.24 -6.80
C ILE A 174 5.40 -30.74 -6.72
N ASP A 175 4.86 -30.63 -5.52
CA ASP A 175 3.47 -30.99 -5.22
C ASP A 175 2.54 -30.28 -6.20
N LYS A 176 1.54 -30.99 -6.73
CA LYS A 176 0.61 -30.41 -7.70
C LYS A 176 -0.23 -29.28 -7.10
N ASP A 177 -0.31 -29.21 -5.77
CA ASP A 177 -0.93 -28.10 -5.02
C ASP A 177 -0.04 -26.84 -4.93
N LEU A 178 1.27 -26.94 -5.23
CA LEU A 178 2.20 -25.80 -5.32
C LEU A 178 2.28 -25.18 -6.72
N ASN A 179 1.63 -25.80 -7.73
CA ASN A 179 1.50 -25.22 -9.08
C ASN A 179 0.61 -23.96 -9.11
N ASP A 180 -0.02 -23.60 -7.99
CA ASP A 180 -0.73 -22.33 -7.83
C ASP A 180 0.20 -21.12 -7.61
N ILE A 181 1.50 -21.34 -7.37
CA ILE A 181 2.46 -20.24 -7.25
C ILE A 181 3.14 -20.01 -8.60
N ILE A 182 2.42 -19.23 -9.39
CA ILE A 182 2.55 -19.02 -10.82
C ILE A 182 4.00 -18.75 -11.25
N ILE A 183 4.50 -19.65 -12.10
CA ILE A 183 5.59 -19.37 -13.04
C ILE A 183 5.00 -18.40 -14.07
N ILE A 184 5.19 -17.09 -13.87
CA ILE A 184 4.83 -16.10 -14.89
C ILE A 184 5.92 -16.19 -15.97
N ASP A 185 5.75 -17.12 -16.89
CA ASP A 185 6.39 -17.06 -18.20
C ASP A 185 5.48 -16.14 -19.03
N ALA A 186 5.85 -14.88 -19.19
CA ALA A 186 5.10 -13.90 -19.98
C ALA A 186 5.58 -13.96 -21.43
N PRO A 187 4.93 -14.72 -22.32
CA PRO A 187 5.55 -15.10 -23.59
C PRO A 187 5.37 -14.05 -24.68
N THR A 188 4.64 -12.96 -24.45
CA THR A 188 4.17 -12.12 -25.56
C THR A 188 4.42 -10.61 -25.50
N HIS A 189 4.63 -9.93 -24.38
CA HIS A 189 4.83 -8.46 -24.37
C HIS A 189 5.81 -7.97 -23.29
N ASP A 190 6.56 -6.90 -23.60
CA ASP A 190 7.78 -6.36 -22.95
C ASP A 190 8.50 -7.35 -21.99
N PRO A 191 9.53 -8.07 -22.47
CA PRO A 191 10.25 -9.08 -21.69
C PRO A 191 10.99 -8.51 -20.46
N THR A 192 10.95 -7.18 -20.24
CA THR A 192 11.56 -6.54 -19.07
C THR A 192 10.59 -6.29 -17.92
N LEU A 193 9.27 -6.30 -18.17
CA LEU A 193 8.23 -5.99 -17.18
C LEU A 193 7.72 -7.22 -16.42
N LEU A 194 7.68 -8.38 -17.06
CA LEU A 194 7.34 -9.68 -16.47
C LEU A 194 8.46 -10.67 -16.81
N LEU A 195 9.32 -10.92 -15.83
CA LEU A 195 10.39 -11.91 -15.92
C LEU A 195 9.95 -13.17 -15.17
N PRO A 196 10.52 -14.34 -15.47
CA PRO A 196 10.44 -15.48 -14.56
C PRO A 196 10.84 -15.08 -13.14
N THR A 197 10.10 -15.59 -12.15
CA THR A 197 10.19 -15.18 -10.73
C THR A 197 11.64 -15.15 -10.20
N GLN A 198 12.45 -16.16 -10.53
CA GLN A 198 13.87 -16.21 -10.16
C GLN A 198 14.70 -15.10 -10.81
N LEU A 199 14.47 -14.81 -12.10
CA LEU A 199 15.17 -13.77 -12.83
C LEU A 199 14.79 -12.37 -12.30
N MET A 200 13.51 -12.13 -12.00
CA MET A 200 13.10 -10.88 -11.36
C MET A 200 13.76 -10.70 -9.99
N ASN A 201 13.75 -11.75 -9.16
CA ASN A 201 14.37 -11.70 -7.84
C ASN A 201 15.89 -11.44 -7.93
N ASN A 202 16.59 -12.13 -8.84
CA ASN A 202 18.01 -11.93 -9.08
C ASN A 202 18.29 -10.51 -9.58
N LYS A 203 17.51 -10.01 -10.54
CA LYS A 203 17.63 -8.64 -11.05
C LYS A 203 17.56 -7.64 -9.91
N LYS A 204 16.50 -7.67 -9.09
CA LYS A 204 16.34 -6.74 -7.94
C LYS A 204 17.40 -6.94 -6.86
N PHE A 205 17.88 -8.17 -6.64
CA PHE A 205 18.96 -8.43 -5.70
C PHE A 205 20.27 -7.77 -6.16
N TYR A 206 20.67 -7.99 -7.42
CA TYR A 206 21.93 -7.46 -7.97
C TYR A 206 21.89 -5.96 -8.26
N SER A 207 20.75 -5.42 -8.70
CA SER A 207 20.62 -3.97 -8.93
C SER A 207 20.39 -3.17 -7.65
N GLY A 208 20.07 -3.85 -6.53
CA GLY A 208 19.67 -3.20 -5.29
C GLY A 208 18.28 -2.53 -5.38
N GLU A 209 17.52 -2.79 -6.44
CA GLU A 209 16.17 -2.26 -6.61
C GLU A 209 15.23 -2.73 -5.49
N THR A 210 14.30 -1.84 -5.14
CA THR A 210 13.24 -2.12 -4.19
C THR A 210 12.11 -2.91 -4.84
N TRP A 211 11.37 -3.66 -4.03
CA TRP A 211 10.12 -4.26 -4.48
C TRP A 211 9.03 -3.21 -4.42
N SER A 212 8.32 -2.98 -5.53
CA SER A 212 7.06 -2.25 -5.48
C SER A 212 5.96 -3.17 -4.95
N LEU A 213 4.91 -2.61 -4.34
CA LEU A 213 3.78 -3.40 -3.84
C LEU A 213 3.10 -4.16 -4.99
N GLN A 214 2.93 -3.53 -6.15
CA GLN A 214 2.38 -4.19 -7.34
C GLN A 214 3.22 -5.37 -7.79
N ASP A 215 4.56 -5.23 -7.85
CA ASP A 215 5.43 -6.36 -8.18
C ASP A 215 5.27 -7.46 -7.12
N ALA A 216 5.26 -7.11 -5.84
CA ALA A 216 5.12 -8.10 -4.78
C ALA A 216 3.82 -8.91 -4.90
N VAL A 217 2.70 -8.25 -5.23
CA VAL A 217 1.42 -8.92 -5.47
C VAL A 217 1.49 -9.83 -6.70
N VAL A 218 2.00 -9.32 -7.82
CA VAL A 218 2.16 -10.09 -9.06
C VAL A 218 2.99 -11.34 -8.83
N TYR A 219 4.17 -11.22 -8.22
CA TYR A 219 5.10 -12.33 -8.06
C TYR A 219 4.76 -13.28 -6.90
N THR A 220 3.77 -12.93 -6.06
CA THR A 220 3.31 -13.80 -4.97
C THR A 220 2.00 -14.49 -5.30
N PHE A 221 1.07 -13.78 -5.93
CA PHE A 221 -0.30 -14.25 -6.16
C PHE A 221 -0.63 -14.45 -7.64
N GLY A 222 0.26 -14.02 -8.55
CA GLY A 222 -0.03 -13.95 -10.00
C GLY A 222 -1.26 -13.12 -10.32
N GLN A 223 -1.48 -12.07 -9.52
CA GLN A 223 -2.62 -11.18 -9.62
C GLN A 223 -2.21 -9.72 -9.82
N TYR A 224 -3.10 -9.02 -10.48
CA TYR A 224 -3.23 -7.61 -10.79
C TYR A 224 -3.59 -6.63 -9.67
N LEU A 225 -2.66 -6.02 -8.93
CA LEU A 225 -3.03 -4.85 -8.10
C LEU A 225 -3.14 -3.56 -8.95
N SER A 226 -4.36 -3.18 -9.32
CA SER A 226 -4.61 -1.97 -10.11
C SER A 226 -4.39 -0.69 -9.32
N LYS A 227 -3.73 0.30 -9.96
CA LYS A 227 -3.62 1.69 -9.49
C LYS A 227 -4.45 2.66 -10.31
N ARG A 228 -5.34 2.18 -11.20
CA ARG A 228 -6.15 3.05 -12.07
C ARG A 228 -6.94 4.11 -11.31
N GLU A 229 -7.49 3.76 -10.16
CA GLU A 229 -8.27 4.70 -9.36
C GLU A 229 -7.41 5.79 -8.71
N THR A 230 -6.10 5.55 -8.51
CA THR A 230 -5.16 6.56 -7.99
C THR A 230 -4.44 7.33 -9.11
N LEU A 231 -4.58 6.89 -10.36
CA LEU A 231 -4.03 7.50 -11.57
C LEU A 231 -4.91 8.62 -12.17
N ARG A 232 -6.04 8.96 -11.53
CA ARG A 232 -6.99 9.94 -12.09
C ARG A 232 -6.33 11.32 -12.26
N ARG A 233 -6.59 11.90 -13.44
CA ARG A 233 -6.06 13.18 -13.95
C ARG A 233 -6.90 14.37 -13.51
#